data_AF-A0A7J2R928-F1
#
_entry.id   AF-A0A7J2R928-F1
#
_cell.length_a   1.000
_cell.length_b   1.000
_cell.length_c   1.000
_cell.angle_alpha   90.00
_cell.angle_beta   90.00
_cell.angle_gamma   90.00
#
_symmetry.space_group_name_H-M   'P 1'
#
loop_
_entity.id
_entity.type
_entity.pdbx_description
1 polymer ?
#
loop_
_entity_poly.entity_id
_entity_poly.type
_entity_poly.pdbx_seq_one_letter_code
_entity_poly.pdbx_strand_id
1 'polypeptide(L)'
;MEKDEIIKEIENRVNSAKEKKYTIWTIGITDNLKRRKKEHDNPKHWKDWKADTEEIARNVEKHFLDKRMKGDTGGGDTPNYVYIF
;
A
#
# COMPACT_ATOMS: atom_id res chain seq x y z
N MET A 1 -5.96 -9.10 -7.74
CA MET A 1 -6.05 -9.67 -6.38
C MET A 1 -7.26 -9.09 -5.70
N GLU A 2 -7.97 -9.95 -4.98
CA GLU A 2 -9.12 -9.55 -4.17
C GLU A 2 -8.67 -8.79 -2.92
N LYS A 3 -9.60 -8.04 -2.32
CA LYS A 3 -9.34 -7.20 -1.15
C LYS A 3 -8.70 -7.98 0.00
N ASP A 4 -9.27 -9.11 0.39
CA ASP A 4 -8.84 -9.86 1.57
C ASP A 4 -7.46 -10.52 1.36
N GLU A 5 -7.14 -10.86 0.12
CA GLU A 5 -5.82 -11.39 -0.26
C GLU A 5 -4.73 -10.34 -0.05
N ILE A 6 -4.94 -9.11 -0.55
CA ILE A 6 -3.99 -8.01 -0.39
C ILE A 6 -3.84 -7.63 1.09
N ILE A 7 -4.95 -7.56 1.85
CA ILE A 7 -4.90 -7.29 3.29
C ILE A 7 -4.03 -8.34 3.99
N LYS A 8 -4.26 -9.62 3.72
CA LYS A 8 -3.49 -10.72 4.33
C LYS A 8 -2.00 -10.62 4.00
N GLU A 9 -1.64 -10.29 2.76
CA GLU A 9 -0.24 -10.13 2.38
C GLU A 9 0.44 -8.94 3.07
N ILE A 10 -0.25 -7.80 3.18
CA ILE A 10 0.25 -6.63 3.91
C ILE A 10 0.41 -6.96 5.40
N GLU A 11 -0.56 -7.64 6.03
CA GLU A 11 -0.46 -8.05 7.43
C GLU A 11 0.73 -8.99 7.65
N ASN A 12 0.92 -9.99 6.79
CA ASN A 12 2.08 -10.88 6.84
C ASN A 12 3.40 -10.11 6.69
N ARG A 13 3.43 -9.10 5.82
CA ARG A 13 4.60 -8.25 5.60
C ARG A 13 4.93 -7.41 6.83
N VAL A 14 3.94 -6.81 7.49
CA VAL A 14 4.12 -6.04 8.73
C VAL A 14 4.55 -6.97 9.88
N ASN A 15 3.93 -8.14 10.00
CA ASN A 15 4.20 -9.11 11.07
C ASN A 15 5.57 -9.81 10.94
N SER A 16 6.13 -9.89 9.74
CA SER A 16 7.48 -10.42 9.48
C SER A 16 8.59 -9.38 9.67
N ALA A 17 8.25 -8.11 9.88
CA ALA A 17 9.23 -7.07 10.13
C ALA A 17 9.76 -7.12 11.57
N LYS A 18 10.96 -6.55 11.76
CA LYS A 18 11.60 -6.45 13.08
C LYS A 18 10.70 -5.71 14.07
N GLU A 19 10.03 -4.65 13.61
CA GLU A 19 9.03 -3.92 14.37
C GLU A 19 7.63 -4.14 13.79
N LYS A 20 6.79 -4.84 14.54
CA LYS A 20 5.41 -5.21 14.15
C LYS A 20 4.42 -4.07 14.42
N LYS A 21 4.72 -2.87 13.94
CA LYS A 21 3.91 -1.66 14.17
C LYS A 21 3.41 -1.12 12.84
N TYR A 22 2.11 -0.91 12.70
CA TYR A 22 1.55 -0.27 11.50
C TYR A 22 2.02 1.19 11.33
N THR A 23 2.23 1.92 12.42
CA THR A 23 2.55 3.35 12.42
C THR A 23 3.90 3.72 11.79
N ILE A 24 4.80 2.75 11.58
CA ILE A 24 6.08 3.00 10.92
C ILE A 24 6.00 2.85 9.40
N TRP A 25 4.97 2.18 8.88
CA TRP A 25 4.76 1.92 7.46
C TRP A 25 3.98 3.05 6.81
N THR A 26 4.32 3.33 5.57
CA THR A 26 3.48 4.12 4.66
C THR A 26 2.64 3.17 3.81
N ILE A 27 1.38 3.52 3.57
CA ILE A 27 0.53 2.88 2.56
C ILE A 27 0.05 3.93 1.56
N GLY A 28 -0.07 3.53 0.30
CA GLY A 28 -0.73 4.33 -0.70
C GLY A 28 -1.21 3.52 -1.89
N ILE A 29 -1.88 4.21 -2.81
CA ILE A 29 -2.33 3.65 -4.08
C ILE A 29 -1.72 4.39 -5.28
N THR A 30 -1.60 3.72 -6.42
CA THR A 30 -1.11 4.33 -7.66
C THR A 30 -1.60 3.61 -8.92
N ASP A 31 -1.68 4.34 -10.02
CA ASP A 31 -1.78 3.81 -11.39
C ASP A 31 -0.41 3.57 -12.04
N ASN A 32 0.65 4.14 -11.45
CA ASN A 32 2.01 4.09 -11.97
C ASN A 32 3.03 3.88 -10.85
N LEU A 33 3.48 2.63 -10.68
CA LEU A 33 4.46 2.24 -9.67
C LEU A 33 5.82 2.92 -9.85
N LYS A 34 6.32 3.03 -11.08
CA LYS A 34 7.65 3.62 -11.35
C LYS A 34 7.70 5.09 -10.96
N ARG A 35 6.66 5.84 -11.36
CA ARG A 35 6.51 7.25 -11.00
C ARG A 35 6.41 7.40 -9.49
N ARG A 36 5.48 6.70 -8.85
CA ARG A 36 5.23 6.84 -7.41
C ARG A 36 6.42 6.40 -6.55
N LYS A 37 7.10 5.32 -6.92
CA LYS A 37 8.31 4.87 -6.23
C LYS A 37 9.45 5.89 -6.31
N LYS A 38 9.57 6.61 -7.44
CA LYS A 38 10.52 7.71 -7.62
C LYS A 38 10.15 8.93 -6.80
N GLU A 39 8.86 9.28 -6.72
CA GLU A 39 8.33 10.36 -5.87
C GLU A 39 8.63 10.14 -4.37
N HIS A 40 8.80 8.87 -3.95
CA HIS A 40 9.20 8.47 -2.59
C HIS A 40 10.70 8.16 -2.43
N ASP A 41 11.56 8.67 -3.32
CA ASP A 41 13.02 8.46 -3.28
C ASP A 41 13.48 6.99 -3.32
N ASN A 42 12.73 6.13 -4.01
CA ASN A 42 13.06 4.71 -4.23
C ASN A 42 13.34 3.92 -2.94
N PRO A 43 12.37 3.79 -2.03
CA PRO A 43 12.61 3.21 -0.72
C PRO A 43 12.97 1.72 -0.80
N LYS A 44 13.89 1.31 0.08
CA LYS A 44 14.52 -0.03 0.07
C LYS A 44 13.53 -1.18 0.33
N HIS A 45 12.49 -0.94 1.10
CA HIS A 45 11.55 -1.98 1.58
C HIS A 45 10.19 -1.97 0.87
N TRP A 46 10.11 -1.26 -0.26
CA TRP A 46 8.92 -1.18 -1.11
C TRP A 46 8.36 -2.54 -1.48
N LYS A 47 7.04 -2.70 -1.30
CA LYS A 47 6.24 -3.79 -1.83
C LYS A 47 4.93 -3.25 -2.37
N ASP A 48 4.44 -3.88 -3.43
CA ASP A 48 3.21 -3.49 -4.11
C ASP A 48 2.41 -4.71 -4.56
N TRP A 49 1.11 -4.48 -4.72
CA TRP A 49 0.09 -5.47 -5.04
C TRP A 49 -0.88 -4.91 -6.06
N LYS A 50 -1.26 -5.71 -7.06
CA LYS A 50 -2.24 -5.31 -8.07
C LYS A 50 -3.66 -5.73 -7.66
N ALA A 51 -4.50 -4.74 -7.39
CA ALA A 51 -5.92 -4.93 -7.17
C ALA A 51 -6.66 -5.16 -8.49
N ASP A 52 -7.77 -5.91 -8.45
CA ASP A 52 -8.59 -6.15 -9.64
C ASP A 52 -9.37 -4.91 -10.07
N THR A 53 -9.69 -4.04 -9.11
CA THR A 53 -10.39 -2.78 -9.34
C THR A 53 -9.81 -1.65 -8.50
N GLU A 54 -10.07 -0.42 -8.93
CA GLU A 54 -9.75 0.78 -8.15
C GLU A 54 -10.44 0.79 -6.79
N GLU A 55 -11.70 0.35 -6.75
CA GLU A 55 -12.47 0.27 -5.51
C GLU A 55 -11.77 -0.66 -4.50
N ILE A 56 -11.25 -1.79 -4.95
CA ILE A 56 -10.47 -2.69 -4.09
C ILE A 56 -9.22 -1.98 -3.57
N ALA A 57 -8.45 -1.30 -4.43
CA ALA A 57 -7.25 -0.59 -4.01
C ALA A 57 -7.54 0.47 -2.92
N ARG A 58 -8.58 1.30 -3.13
CA ARG A 58 -9.02 2.31 -2.16
C ARG A 58 -9.50 1.71 -0.85
N ASN A 59 -10.24 0.60 -0.93
CA ASN A 59 -10.74 -0.10 0.26
C ASN A 59 -9.61 -0.72 1.09
N VAL A 60 -8.55 -1.23 0.44
CA VAL A 60 -7.35 -1.73 1.12
C VAL A 60 -6.59 -0.57 1.78
N GLU A 61 -6.36 0.53 1.05
CA GLU A 61 -5.68 1.71 1.60
C GLU A 61 -6.38 2.22 2.85
N LYS A 62 -7.70 2.45 2.76
CA LYS A 62 -8.53 2.88 3.90
C LYS A 62 -8.41 1.94 5.09
N HIS A 63 -8.44 0.61 4.88
CA HIS A 63 -8.31 -0.37 5.94
C HIS A 63 -7.02 -0.18 6.76
N PHE A 64 -5.89 0.12 6.12
CA PHE A 64 -4.62 0.30 6.83
C PHE A 64 -4.39 1.72 7.34
N LEU A 65 -5.01 2.73 6.74
CA LEU A 65 -5.08 4.08 7.33
C LEU A 65 -5.83 4.05 8.66
N ASP A 66 -6.93 3.29 8.74
CA ASP A 66 -7.68 3.08 10.00
C ASP A 66 -6.81 2.37 11.06
N LYS A 67 -5.84 1.54 10.63
CA LYS A 67 -4.81 0.91 11.47
C LYS A 67 -3.59 1.81 11.74
N ARG A 68 -3.66 3.10 11.39
CA ARG A 68 -2.64 4.12 11.63
C ARG A 68 -1.36 3.99 10.79
N MET A 69 -1.39 3.30 9.64
CA MET A 69 -0.33 3.49 8.64
C MET A 69 -0.33 4.94 8.15
N LYS A 70 0.83 5.44 7.73
CA LYS A 70 0.94 6.78 7.14
C LYS A 70 0.35 6.73 5.73
N GLY A 71 -0.58 7.64 5.44
CA GLY A 71 -1.06 7.84 4.08
C GLY A 71 -0.19 8.81 3.30
N ASP A 72 -0.35 8.79 1.99
CA ASP A 72 0.10 9.85 1.10
C ASP A 72 -1.07 10.33 0.24
N THR A 73 -0.97 11.55 -0.28
CA THR A 73 -2.00 12.09 -1.18
C THR A 73 -1.69 11.74 -2.63
N GLY A 74 -2.76 11.64 -3.43
CA GLY A 74 -2.67 11.34 -4.86
C GLY A 74 -2.56 9.83 -5.13
N GLY A 75 -3.34 9.34 -6.09
CA GLY A 75 -3.29 7.96 -6.58
C GLY A 75 -3.15 7.86 -8.10
N GLY A 76 -3.06 8.99 -8.81
CA GLY A 76 -3.35 9.01 -10.24
C GLY A 76 -4.86 8.94 -10.51
N ASP A 77 -5.23 8.73 -11.76
CA ASP A 77 -6.63 8.86 -12.21
C ASP A 77 -7.44 7.61 -11.85
N THR A 78 -6.88 6.42 -12.14
CA THR A 78 -7.52 5.12 -11.88
C THR A 78 -6.55 4.16 -11.17
N PRO A 79 -6.22 4.41 -9.88
CA PRO A 79 -5.25 3.60 -9.15
C PRO A 79 -5.71 2.15 -9.01
N ASN A 80 -4.89 1.20 -9.45
CA ASN A 80 -5.14 -0.24 -9.29
C ASN A 80 -3.97 -0.99 -8.63
N TYR A 81 -2.98 -0.25 -8.11
CA TYR A 81 -1.93 -0.80 -7.26
C TYR A 81 -2.04 -0.25 -5.85
N VAL A 82 -1.79 -1.11 -4.87
CA VAL A 82 -1.55 -0.77 -3.47
C VAL A 82 -0.08 -0.97 -3.19
N TYR A 83 0.55 -0.11 -2.40
CA TYR A 83 1.95 -0.25 -2.01
C TYR A 83 2.20 0.10 -0.54
N ILE A 84 3.26 -0.47 0.03
CA ILE A 84 3.81 -0.05 1.32
C ILE A 84 5.34 0.07 1.26
N PHE A 85 5.91 0.85 2.17
CA PHE A 85 7.35 0.89 2.41
C PHE A 85 7.71 1.35 3.82
#